data_AF-A0A5C5FLF7-F1
#
_entry.id   AF-A0A5C5FLF7-F1
#
_cell.length_a   1.000
_cell.length_b   1.000
_cell.length_c   1.000
_cell.angle_alpha   90.00
_cell.angle_beta   90.00
_cell.angle_gamma   90.00
#
_symmetry.space_group_name_H-M   'P 1'
#
loop_
_entity.id
_entity.type
_entity.pdbx_description
1 polymer ?
#
loop_
_entity_poly.entity_id
_entity_poly.type
_entity_poly.pdbx_seq_one_letter_code
_entity_poly.pdbx_strand_id
1 'polypeptide(L)'
;MLSLVEWRAEGAKSPTRTIVRASLTLRAVTSLALLLLGSLLPSFETDAATLREPVAWWARPFVRWDTVHFVNVALGGYPNEWEAAFMPGLPGLMRAGGEVLHWLSRAGGAVSGNEVVVAGLVLTIAATTAAALCLHRLTLHTFPSCPSFALLTALLFLLAPARPALHGVPYTEPFAALCTFGGMLFFAQERDAAAALVWGAGTTFRAQGAVLGVGFFGWKWVLRRSFDGRESATQVVRRLVVNLPRFALLSLLSAAPFLAFQAYIYMLHCSSTTDEMRPWCTQGLGLSYGWIQREHWNVGPFRYWTLLQLPNFLLASPVLALSLSASWAFYTRNARVALHSTLPFLPASLLPSPWPTPPRGTDRPLTAPSSPLTALALVPHLHLHTALTLLLLLSAHVQIALRVCATSPVAWWFAAELVQQRGRAGRAWERYVTWWGWVATGLWAVFLPPA
;
A
#
# COMPACT_ATOMS: atom_id res chain seq x y z
N MET A 1 -6.55 23.70 -15.70
CA MET A 1 -6.15 22.69 -14.70
C MET A 1 -7.43 22.13 -14.12
N LEU A 2 -7.82 20.88 -14.45
CA LEU A 2 -9.10 20.38 -13.96
C LEU A 2 -9.00 20.18 -12.44
N SER A 3 -9.76 20.96 -11.67
CA SER A 3 -9.74 20.97 -10.22
C SER A 3 -10.52 19.79 -9.65
N LEU A 4 -10.20 19.36 -8.43
CA LEU A 4 -10.95 18.32 -7.72
C LEU A 4 -12.47 18.61 -7.67
N VAL A 5 -12.85 19.89 -7.67
CA VAL A 5 -14.23 20.36 -7.72
C VAL A 5 -14.92 19.97 -9.04
N GLU A 6 -14.25 20.14 -10.18
CA GLU A 6 -14.81 19.82 -11.50
C GLU A 6 -15.01 18.32 -11.68
N TRP A 7 -14.02 17.51 -11.27
CA TRP A 7 -14.18 16.04 -11.30
C TRP A 7 -15.28 15.57 -10.36
N ARG A 8 -15.47 16.18 -9.20
CA ARG A 8 -16.63 15.85 -8.34
C ARG A 8 -17.96 16.16 -9.01
N ALA A 9 -18.08 17.32 -9.63
CA ALA A 9 -19.30 17.74 -10.31
C ALA A 9 -19.65 16.80 -11.48
N GLU A 10 -18.63 16.40 -12.26
CA GLU A 10 -18.79 15.44 -13.36
C GLU A 10 -19.12 14.03 -12.86
N GLY A 11 -18.39 13.55 -11.88
CA GLY A 11 -18.50 12.19 -11.37
C GLY A 11 -19.80 11.92 -10.64
N ALA A 12 -20.56 12.94 -10.24
CA ALA A 12 -21.92 12.77 -9.75
C ALA A 12 -22.83 12.04 -10.75
N LYS A 13 -22.56 12.16 -12.07
CA LYS A 13 -23.33 11.47 -13.13
C LYS A 13 -22.66 10.18 -13.60
N SER A 14 -21.33 10.16 -13.70
CA SER A 14 -20.57 9.00 -14.19
C SER A 14 -19.28 8.80 -13.38
N PRO A 15 -19.35 8.17 -12.19
CA PRO A 15 -18.20 8.02 -11.29
C PRO A 15 -17.04 7.28 -11.96
N THR A 16 -17.31 6.13 -12.58
CA THR A 16 -16.30 5.29 -13.24
C THR A 16 -15.55 6.05 -14.34
N ARG A 17 -16.28 6.71 -15.25
CA ARG A 17 -15.67 7.46 -16.35
C ARG A 17 -14.82 8.61 -15.82
N THR A 18 -15.29 9.29 -14.78
CA THR A 18 -14.56 10.39 -14.13
C THR A 18 -13.27 9.89 -13.49
N ILE A 19 -13.30 8.79 -12.74
CA ILE A 19 -12.10 8.19 -12.11
C ILE A 19 -11.07 7.82 -13.18
N VAL A 20 -11.49 7.15 -14.25
CA VAL A 20 -10.59 6.79 -15.36
C VAL A 20 -10.00 8.04 -16.00
N ARG A 21 -10.82 9.05 -16.30
CA ARG A 21 -10.35 10.30 -16.91
C ARG A 21 -9.38 11.05 -16.00
N ALA A 22 -9.68 11.16 -14.71
CA ALA A 22 -8.82 11.81 -13.73
C ALA A 22 -7.47 11.09 -13.61
N SER A 23 -7.48 9.75 -13.53
CA SER A 23 -6.27 8.92 -13.49
C SER A 23 -5.39 9.15 -14.73
N LEU A 24 -5.96 9.03 -15.93
CA LEU A 24 -5.24 9.23 -17.19
C LEU A 24 -4.73 10.68 -17.36
N THR A 25 -5.50 11.66 -16.88
CA THR A 25 -5.09 13.08 -16.92
C THR A 25 -3.91 13.32 -15.99
N LEU A 26 -3.97 12.83 -14.74
CA LEU A 26 -2.88 12.96 -13.77
C LEU A 26 -1.62 12.22 -14.23
N ARG A 27 -1.76 11.06 -14.86
CA ARG A 27 -0.69 10.36 -15.56
C ARG A 27 -0.04 11.23 -16.62
N ALA A 28 -0.81 11.70 -17.60
CA ALA A 28 -0.28 12.48 -18.72
C ALA A 28 0.44 13.74 -18.24
N VAL A 29 -0.18 14.45 -17.28
CA VAL A 29 0.38 15.66 -16.67
C VAL A 29 1.67 15.35 -15.91
N THR A 30 1.70 14.31 -15.09
CA THR A 30 2.88 13.92 -14.31
C THR A 30 4.02 13.49 -15.23
N SER A 31 3.75 12.66 -16.24
CA SER A 31 4.76 12.20 -17.19
C SER A 31 5.32 13.34 -18.04
N LEU A 32 4.47 14.26 -18.52
CA LEU A 32 4.92 15.43 -19.26
C LEU A 32 5.78 16.34 -18.39
N ALA A 33 5.38 16.55 -17.13
CA ALA A 33 6.16 17.34 -16.19
C ALA A 33 7.51 16.69 -15.87
N LEU A 34 7.57 15.36 -15.70
CA LEU A 34 8.84 14.64 -15.51
C LEU A 34 9.78 14.79 -16.72
N LEU A 35 9.25 14.66 -17.94
CA LEU A 35 10.03 14.86 -19.17
C LEU A 35 10.54 16.30 -19.30
N LEU A 36 9.67 17.28 -19.07
CA LEU A 36 10.01 18.70 -19.16
C LEU A 36 11.04 19.09 -18.09
N LEU A 37 10.78 18.79 -16.83
CA LEU A 37 11.69 19.16 -15.73
C LEU A 37 13.01 18.38 -15.81
N GLY A 38 12.96 17.10 -16.16
CA GLY A 38 14.17 16.27 -16.31
C GLY A 38 15.04 16.63 -17.53
N SER A 39 14.50 17.37 -18.50
CA SER A 39 15.27 17.89 -19.64
C SER A 39 15.77 19.32 -19.42
N LEU A 40 15.06 20.12 -18.62
CA LEU A 40 15.42 21.51 -18.35
C LEU A 40 16.33 21.70 -17.14
N LEU A 41 16.25 20.81 -16.14
CA LEU A 41 16.96 20.96 -14.89
C LEU A 41 18.12 19.96 -14.79
N PRO A 42 19.28 20.37 -14.22
CA PRO A 42 20.33 19.44 -13.91
C PRO A 42 19.84 18.44 -12.85
N SER A 43 20.22 17.18 -13.02
CA SER A 43 19.96 16.13 -12.04
C SER A 43 21.07 16.14 -10.99
N PHE A 44 20.72 16.11 -9.71
CA PHE A 44 21.67 16.02 -8.59
C PHE A 44 22.16 14.58 -8.41
N GLU A 45 22.58 13.94 -9.50
CA GLU A 45 22.96 12.53 -9.49
C GLU A 45 24.09 12.27 -8.48
N THR A 46 23.77 11.54 -7.41
CA THR A 46 24.79 10.90 -6.59
C THR A 46 24.96 9.42 -6.90
N ASP A 47 24.11 8.76 -7.71
CA ASP A 47 24.32 7.38 -8.17
C ASP A 47 23.47 7.01 -9.42
N ALA A 48 23.63 7.73 -10.53
CA ALA A 48 23.23 7.21 -11.85
C ALA A 48 24.20 6.12 -12.38
N ALA A 49 25.10 5.62 -11.53
CA ALA A 49 26.23 4.76 -11.87
C ALA A 49 25.91 3.23 -11.84
N THR A 50 24.67 2.79 -11.66
CA THR A 50 24.38 1.36 -11.41
C THR A 50 23.34 0.71 -12.33
N LEU A 51 22.86 1.39 -13.39
CA LEU A 51 22.06 0.69 -14.39
C LEU A 51 22.93 -0.32 -15.15
N ARG A 52 22.46 -1.56 -15.24
CA ARG A 52 23.17 -2.63 -15.98
C ARG A 52 23.32 -2.30 -17.46
N GLU A 53 22.32 -1.62 -18.02
CA GLU A 53 22.31 -1.15 -19.40
C GLU A 53 21.82 0.30 -19.47
N PRO A 54 22.42 1.14 -20.32
CA PRO A 54 21.97 2.52 -20.48
C PRO A 54 20.56 2.58 -21.08
N VAL A 55 19.74 3.48 -20.54
CA VAL A 55 18.41 3.78 -21.09
C VAL A 55 18.44 5.07 -21.92
N ALA A 56 17.49 5.20 -22.83
CA ALA A 56 17.34 6.38 -23.68
C ALA A 56 17.10 7.64 -22.85
N TRP A 57 17.45 8.82 -23.41
CA TRP A 57 17.35 10.11 -22.72
C TRP A 57 15.94 10.37 -22.16
N TRP A 58 14.89 9.97 -22.88
CA TRP A 58 13.50 10.16 -22.46
C TRP A 58 13.09 9.25 -21.29
N ALA A 59 13.79 8.12 -21.11
CA ALA A 59 13.51 7.15 -20.05
C ALA A 59 14.16 7.55 -18.70
N ARG A 60 15.24 8.34 -18.73
CA ARG A 60 16.01 8.73 -17.54
C ARG A 60 15.18 9.38 -16.42
N PRO A 61 14.21 10.28 -16.68
CA PRO A 61 13.36 10.85 -15.63
C PRO A 61 12.47 9.80 -14.95
N PHE A 62 12.20 8.68 -15.64
CA PHE A 62 11.34 7.60 -15.16
C PHE A 62 12.11 6.48 -14.45
N VAL A 63 13.43 6.40 -14.62
CA VAL A 63 14.29 5.38 -14.02
C VAL A 63 15.13 6.01 -12.93
N ARG A 64 14.52 6.18 -11.75
CA ARG A 64 15.15 6.78 -10.56
C ARG A 64 14.73 6.03 -9.31
N TRP A 65 15.54 6.13 -8.25
CA TRP A 65 15.27 5.47 -6.97
C TRP A 65 15.02 3.97 -7.17
N ASP A 66 13.96 3.41 -6.60
CA ASP A 66 13.67 1.97 -6.64
C ASP A 66 13.50 1.44 -8.07
N THR A 67 13.13 2.30 -9.04
CA THR A 67 13.03 1.89 -10.45
C THR A 67 14.37 1.44 -11.03
N VAL A 68 15.51 1.98 -10.56
CA VAL A 68 16.84 1.51 -10.98
C VAL A 68 16.99 0.02 -10.66
N HIS A 69 16.64 -0.37 -9.42
CA HIS A 69 16.66 -1.76 -8.99
C HIS A 69 15.64 -2.61 -9.75
N PHE A 70 14.41 -2.11 -9.99
CA PHE A 70 13.42 -2.88 -10.74
C PHE A 70 13.86 -3.16 -12.19
N VAL A 71 14.52 -2.21 -12.85
CA VAL A 71 15.08 -2.39 -14.20
C VAL A 71 16.23 -3.39 -14.18
N ASN A 72 17.18 -3.25 -13.25
CA ASN A 72 18.29 -4.18 -13.12
C ASN A 72 17.82 -5.62 -12.89
N VAL A 73 16.85 -5.79 -11.98
CA VAL A 73 16.28 -7.11 -11.70
C VAL A 73 15.51 -7.67 -12.90
N ALA A 74 14.77 -6.85 -13.64
CA ALA A 74 14.07 -7.30 -14.85
C ALA A 74 15.03 -7.78 -15.95
N LEU A 75 16.22 -7.17 -16.06
CA LEU A 75 17.22 -7.54 -17.06
C LEU A 75 18.15 -8.67 -16.61
N GLY A 76 18.47 -8.74 -15.31
CA GLY A 76 19.54 -9.60 -14.78
C GLY A 76 19.19 -10.52 -13.62
N GLY A 77 17.95 -10.52 -13.14
CA GLY A 77 17.56 -11.30 -11.96
C GLY A 77 18.14 -10.71 -10.67
N TYR A 78 18.50 -11.56 -9.72
CA TYR A 78 19.00 -11.14 -8.40
C TYR A 78 20.47 -11.51 -8.21
N PRO A 79 21.42 -10.89 -8.94
CA PRO A 79 22.84 -11.19 -8.77
C PRO A 79 23.36 -10.83 -7.38
N ASN A 80 22.82 -9.79 -6.75
CA ASN A 80 23.22 -9.33 -5.43
C ASN A 80 22.10 -9.53 -4.40
N GLU A 81 22.47 -9.90 -3.17
CA GLU A 81 21.49 -10.20 -2.11
C GLU A 81 20.66 -8.97 -1.71
N TRP A 82 21.24 -7.76 -1.76
CA TRP A 82 20.54 -6.54 -1.33
C TRP A 82 19.38 -6.17 -2.25
N GLU A 83 19.40 -6.61 -3.51
CA GLU A 83 18.30 -6.38 -4.47
C GLU A 83 17.06 -7.18 -4.08
N ALA A 84 17.18 -8.23 -3.24
CA ALA A 84 16.03 -8.97 -2.73
C ALA A 84 15.14 -8.15 -1.76
N ALA A 85 15.52 -6.92 -1.40
CA ALA A 85 14.59 -5.96 -0.82
C ALA A 85 13.44 -5.60 -1.78
N PHE A 86 13.66 -5.69 -3.09
CA PHE A 86 12.71 -5.42 -4.16
C PHE A 86 12.05 -6.71 -4.62
N MET A 87 10.78 -6.89 -4.26
CA MET A 87 10.02 -8.11 -4.55
C MET A 87 9.85 -8.36 -6.06
N PRO A 88 9.74 -9.62 -6.51
CA PRO A 88 9.90 -9.99 -7.93
C PRO A 88 8.71 -9.67 -8.84
N GLY A 89 7.55 -9.31 -8.28
CA GLY A 89 6.31 -9.11 -9.04
C GLY A 89 6.43 -8.04 -10.12
N LEU A 90 6.89 -6.83 -9.76
CA LEU A 90 7.05 -5.76 -10.73
C LEU A 90 8.17 -6.03 -11.74
N PRO A 91 9.40 -6.39 -11.33
CA PRO A 91 10.47 -6.75 -12.29
C PRO A 91 10.06 -7.88 -13.24
N GLY A 92 9.37 -8.91 -12.74
CA GLY A 92 8.87 -10.02 -13.54
C GLY A 92 7.86 -9.58 -14.59
N LEU A 93 6.91 -8.71 -14.23
CA LEU A 93 5.96 -8.13 -15.20
C LEU A 93 6.64 -7.21 -16.21
N MET A 94 7.63 -6.42 -15.77
CA MET A 94 8.43 -5.58 -16.65
C MET A 94 9.20 -6.42 -17.67
N ARG A 95 9.83 -7.52 -17.22
CA ARG A 95 10.52 -8.47 -18.10
C ARG A 95 9.56 -9.11 -19.09
N ALA A 96 8.45 -9.68 -18.62
CA ALA A 96 7.47 -10.32 -19.49
C ALA A 96 6.89 -9.35 -20.54
N GLY A 97 6.56 -8.12 -20.14
CA GLY A 97 6.10 -7.09 -21.08
C GLY A 97 7.20 -6.62 -22.03
N GLY A 98 8.44 -6.53 -21.56
CA GLY A 98 9.61 -6.23 -22.40
C GLY A 98 9.83 -7.28 -23.49
N GLU A 99 9.74 -8.57 -23.16
CA GLU A 99 9.83 -9.68 -24.14
C GLU A 99 8.72 -9.59 -25.20
N VAL A 100 7.50 -9.22 -24.82
CA VAL A 100 6.39 -9.01 -25.77
C VAL A 100 6.70 -7.83 -26.71
N LEU A 101 7.17 -6.70 -26.18
CA LEU A 101 7.55 -5.54 -26.99
C LEU A 101 8.71 -5.86 -27.94
N HIS A 102 9.69 -6.62 -27.46
CA HIS A 102 10.83 -7.07 -28.24
C HIS A 102 10.41 -7.95 -29.41
N TRP A 103 9.56 -8.95 -29.14
CA TRP A 103 8.97 -9.79 -30.17
C TRP A 103 8.17 -8.99 -31.21
N LEU A 104 7.35 -8.02 -30.77
CA LEU A 104 6.57 -7.16 -31.66
C LEU A 104 7.44 -6.23 -32.52
N SER A 105 8.53 -5.72 -31.97
CA SER A 105 9.44 -4.81 -32.69
C SER A 105 10.30 -5.53 -33.72
N ARG A 106 10.39 -6.87 -33.66
CA ARG A 106 11.30 -7.70 -34.46
C ARG A 106 12.76 -7.26 -34.34
N ALA A 107 13.11 -6.66 -33.20
CA ALA A 107 14.49 -6.32 -32.90
C ALA A 107 15.33 -7.60 -32.80
N GLY A 108 16.59 -7.51 -33.24
CA GLY A 108 17.58 -8.54 -32.94
C GLY A 108 18.24 -8.26 -31.59
N GLY A 109 18.73 -9.31 -30.93
CA GLY A 109 19.48 -9.20 -29.67
C GLY A 109 18.66 -9.58 -28.44
N ALA A 110 19.02 -9.02 -27.28
CA ALA A 110 18.32 -9.22 -26.03
C ALA A 110 17.34 -8.07 -25.75
N VAL A 111 16.36 -8.31 -24.88
CA VAL A 111 15.45 -7.27 -24.38
C VAL A 111 16.23 -6.13 -23.74
N SER A 112 15.93 -4.91 -24.18
CA SER A 112 16.58 -3.68 -23.74
C SER A 112 15.95 -3.08 -22.48
N GLY A 113 16.73 -2.26 -21.76
CA GLY A 113 16.24 -1.43 -20.66
C GLY A 113 15.04 -0.54 -21.02
N ASN A 114 14.96 -0.04 -22.25
CA ASN A 114 13.85 0.79 -22.69
C ASN A 114 12.53 0.01 -22.76
N GLU A 115 12.56 -1.22 -23.26
CA GLU A 115 11.37 -2.07 -23.41
C GLU A 115 10.78 -2.43 -22.05
N VAL A 116 11.61 -2.82 -21.09
CA VAL A 116 11.14 -3.13 -19.72
C VAL A 116 10.61 -1.88 -19.00
N VAL A 117 11.17 -0.70 -19.26
CA VAL A 117 10.67 0.57 -18.72
C VAL A 117 9.31 0.93 -19.32
N VAL A 118 9.13 0.83 -20.64
CA VAL A 118 7.82 1.05 -21.30
C VAL A 118 6.77 0.09 -20.74
N ALA A 119 7.11 -1.20 -20.63
CA ALA A 119 6.23 -2.19 -20.04
C ALA A 119 5.79 -1.79 -18.61
N GLY A 120 6.75 -1.45 -17.74
CA GLY A 120 6.47 -0.99 -16.39
C GLY A 120 5.61 0.27 -16.32
N LEU A 121 5.85 1.22 -17.22
CA LEU A 121 5.07 2.46 -17.35
C LEU A 121 3.61 2.16 -17.73
N VAL A 122 3.37 1.29 -18.70
CA VAL A 122 2.00 0.90 -19.13
C VAL A 122 1.28 0.13 -18.03
N LEU A 123 1.94 -0.83 -17.41
CA LEU A 123 1.36 -1.64 -16.35
C LEU A 123 1.00 -0.78 -15.12
N THR A 124 1.82 0.22 -14.80
CA THR A 124 1.54 1.17 -13.70
C THR A 124 0.25 1.97 -13.97
N ILE A 125 -0.01 2.38 -15.22
CA ILE A 125 -1.25 3.08 -15.59
C ILE A 125 -2.48 2.20 -15.30
N ALA A 126 -2.40 0.94 -15.72
CA ALA A 126 -3.47 -0.03 -15.51
C ALA A 126 -3.69 -0.26 -14.00
N ALA A 127 -2.60 -0.47 -13.25
CA ALA A 127 -2.65 -0.75 -11.82
C ALA A 127 -3.24 0.43 -11.02
N THR A 128 -2.79 1.67 -11.25
CA THR A 128 -3.30 2.86 -10.55
C THR A 128 -4.78 3.11 -10.83
N THR A 129 -5.19 2.96 -12.09
CA THR A 129 -6.60 3.15 -12.48
C THR A 129 -7.48 2.06 -11.87
N ALA A 130 -7.04 0.80 -11.94
CA ALA A 130 -7.74 -0.32 -11.33
C ALA A 130 -7.82 -0.18 -9.79
N ALA A 131 -6.74 0.28 -9.14
CA ALA A 131 -6.72 0.54 -7.70
C ALA A 131 -7.76 1.59 -7.31
N ALA A 132 -7.84 2.72 -8.03
CA ALA A 132 -8.84 3.75 -7.76
C ALA A 132 -10.28 3.23 -7.92
N LEU A 133 -10.54 2.40 -8.94
CA LEU A 133 -11.84 1.77 -9.15
C LEU A 133 -12.17 0.74 -8.06
N CYS A 134 -11.20 -0.05 -7.62
CA CYS A 134 -11.35 -0.97 -6.50
C CYS A 134 -11.63 -0.22 -5.20
N LEU A 135 -10.91 0.87 -4.92
CA LEU A 135 -11.15 1.71 -3.74
C LEU A 135 -12.54 2.34 -3.77
N HIS A 136 -12.98 2.85 -4.93
CA HIS A 136 -14.34 3.36 -5.12
C HIS A 136 -15.38 2.29 -4.80
N ARG A 137 -15.25 1.08 -5.36
CA ARG A 137 -16.17 -0.04 -5.14
C ARG A 137 -16.16 -0.53 -3.69
N LEU A 138 -14.98 -0.64 -3.08
CA LEU A 138 -14.83 -0.97 -1.66
C LEU A 138 -15.55 0.07 -0.79
N THR A 139 -15.37 1.35 -1.09
CA THR A 139 -16.00 2.44 -0.34
C THR A 139 -17.52 2.44 -0.52
N LEU A 140 -18.04 2.15 -1.72
CA LEU A 140 -19.49 1.96 -1.93
C LEU A 140 -20.05 0.77 -1.14
N HIS A 141 -19.29 -0.32 -1.05
CA HIS A 141 -19.69 -1.49 -0.26
C HIS A 141 -19.70 -1.20 1.24
N THR A 142 -18.72 -0.42 1.72
CA THR A 142 -18.62 -0.03 3.14
C THR A 142 -19.61 1.08 3.54
N PHE A 143 -19.86 2.04 2.65
CA PHE A 143 -20.70 3.23 2.88
C PHE A 143 -21.78 3.36 1.79
N PRO A 144 -22.77 2.44 1.76
CA PRO A 144 -23.72 2.34 0.64
C PRO A 144 -24.61 3.58 0.48
N SER A 145 -24.85 4.33 1.56
CA SER A 145 -25.66 5.55 1.54
C SER A 145 -24.89 6.80 1.11
N CYS A 146 -23.59 6.69 0.81
CA CYS A 146 -22.72 7.85 0.55
C CYS A 146 -21.92 7.70 -0.76
N PRO A 147 -22.58 7.63 -1.94
CA PRO A 147 -21.88 7.46 -3.22
C PRO A 147 -20.93 8.61 -3.57
N SER A 148 -21.27 9.85 -3.16
CA SER A 148 -20.39 11.01 -3.33
C SER A 148 -19.11 10.90 -2.49
N PHE A 149 -19.18 10.28 -1.32
CA PHE A 149 -18.02 9.99 -0.47
C PHE A 149 -17.09 8.96 -1.10
N ALA A 150 -17.65 7.92 -1.75
CA ALA A 150 -16.87 6.93 -2.48
C ALA A 150 -16.11 7.56 -3.65
N LEU A 151 -16.77 8.41 -4.45
CA LEU A 151 -16.11 9.14 -5.54
C LEU A 151 -15.00 10.05 -4.99
N LEU A 152 -15.29 10.81 -3.93
CA LEU A 152 -14.31 11.68 -3.29
C LEU A 152 -13.07 10.92 -2.81
N THR A 153 -13.28 9.78 -2.14
CA THR A 153 -12.21 8.90 -1.65
C THR A 153 -11.29 8.48 -2.79
N ALA A 154 -11.85 8.03 -3.92
CA ALA A 154 -11.07 7.60 -5.08
C ALA A 154 -10.32 8.77 -5.75
N LEU A 155 -10.94 9.95 -5.86
CA LEU A 155 -10.28 11.13 -6.43
C LEU A 155 -9.13 11.64 -5.53
N LEU A 156 -9.29 11.60 -4.22
CA LEU A 156 -8.21 11.97 -3.28
C LEU A 156 -7.05 10.97 -3.32
N PHE A 157 -7.33 9.67 -3.44
CA PHE A 157 -6.30 8.66 -3.67
C PHE A 157 -5.48 8.95 -4.92
N LEU A 158 -6.12 9.34 -6.03
CA LEU A 158 -5.41 9.72 -7.26
C LEU A 158 -4.53 10.96 -7.05
N LEU A 159 -4.80 11.79 -6.06
CA LEU A 159 -3.98 12.95 -5.70
C LEU A 159 -2.91 12.63 -4.64
N ALA A 160 -2.57 11.35 -4.41
CA ALA A 160 -1.63 10.99 -3.35
C ALA A 160 -0.31 11.78 -3.40
N PRO A 161 0.28 12.11 -2.23
CA PRO A 161 1.44 12.99 -2.14
C PRO A 161 2.62 12.58 -3.02
N ALA A 162 2.97 11.29 -3.04
CA ALA A 162 4.00 10.75 -3.93
C ALA A 162 3.48 10.54 -5.37
N ARG A 163 3.04 11.63 -6.02
CA ARG A 163 2.41 11.60 -7.35
C ARG A 163 3.26 10.88 -8.41
N PRO A 164 4.61 11.03 -8.49
CA PRO A 164 5.41 10.26 -9.43
C PRO A 164 5.38 8.75 -9.19
N ALA A 165 5.46 8.28 -7.94
CA ALA A 165 5.41 6.84 -7.65
C ALA A 165 4.04 6.22 -8.01
N LEU A 166 2.95 7.00 -7.87
CA LEU A 166 1.61 6.54 -8.21
C LEU A 166 1.30 6.64 -9.72
N HIS A 167 1.79 7.69 -10.39
CA HIS A 167 1.36 8.03 -11.76
C HIS A 167 2.50 8.12 -12.76
N GLY A 168 3.74 8.31 -12.36
CA GLY A 168 4.83 8.72 -13.24
C GLY A 168 5.78 7.58 -13.63
N VAL A 169 6.06 6.66 -12.72
CA VAL A 169 7.20 5.73 -12.86
C VAL A 169 6.80 4.26 -12.60
N PRO A 170 7.57 3.28 -13.12
CA PRO A 170 7.39 1.87 -12.77
C PRO A 170 7.67 1.64 -11.28
N TYR A 171 6.62 1.45 -10.50
CA TYR A 171 6.70 1.35 -9.05
C TYR A 171 5.70 0.36 -8.46
N THR A 172 5.97 -0.10 -7.24
CA THR A 172 5.19 -1.19 -6.61
C THR A 172 3.91 -0.72 -5.93
N GLU A 173 3.81 0.55 -5.49
CA GLU A 173 2.65 1.07 -4.77
C GLU A 173 1.34 1.01 -5.57
N PRO A 174 1.30 1.32 -6.88
CA PRO A 174 0.12 1.10 -7.72
C PRO A 174 -0.46 -0.32 -7.63
N PHE A 175 0.41 -1.33 -7.74
CA PHE A 175 0.02 -2.74 -7.70
C PHE A 175 -0.34 -3.18 -6.28
N ALA A 176 0.43 -2.73 -5.29
CA ALA A 176 0.15 -3.00 -3.89
C ALA A 176 -1.19 -2.37 -3.47
N ALA A 177 -1.52 -1.16 -3.93
CA ALA A 177 -2.81 -0.53 -3.69
C ALA A 177 -3.95 -1.31 -4.37
N LEU A 178 -3.77 -1.71 -5.64
CA LEU A 178 -4.73 -2.55 -6.36
C LEU A 178 -5.04 -3.85 -5.59
N CYS A 179 -4.00 -4.59 -5.22
CA CYS A 179 -4.14 -5.84 -4.50
C CYS A 179 -4.70 -5.63 -3.08
N THR A 180 -4.34 -4.54 -2.41
CA THR A 180 -4.87 -4.22 -1.08
C THR A 180 -6.37 -3.96 -1.15
N PHE A 181 -6.80 -3.03 -2.02
CA PHE A 181 -8.21 -2.65 -2.15
C PHE A 181 -9.04 -3.77 -2.76
N GLY A 182 -8.51 -4.48 -3.77
CA GLY A 182 -9.17 -5.62 -4.39
C GLY A 182 -9.37 -6.79 -3.42
N GLY A 183 -8.33 -7.13 -2.64
CA GLY A 183 -8.42 -8.17 -1.62
C GLY A 183 -9.37 -7.79 -0.49
N MET A 184 -9.34 -6.53 -0.02
CA MET A 184 -10.31 -6.02 0.96
C MET A 184 -11.74 -6.03 0.43
N LEU A 185 -11.95 -5.72 -0.86
CA LEU A 185 -13.27 -5.79 -1.50
C LEU A 185 -13.79 -7.23 -1.53
N PHE A 186 -12.96 -8.20 -1.95
CA PHE A 186 -13.36 -9.61 -1.92
C PHE A 186 -13.61 -10.11 -0.50
N PHE A 187 -12.78 -9.71 0.46
CA PHE A 187 -12.97 -10.03 1.87
C PHE A 187 -14.30 -9.47 2.40
N ALA A 188 -14.63 -8.21 2.09
CA ALA A 188 -15.90 -7.57 2.47
C ALA A 188 -17.12 -8.19 1.79
N GLN A 189 -16.92 -8.88 0.66
CA GLN A 189 -17.93 -9.68 -0.04
C GLN A 189 -17.98 -11.14 0.46
N GLU A 190 -17.29 -11.48 1.55
CA GLU A 190 -17.19 -12.84 2.11
C GLU A 190 -16.55 -13.86 1.14
N ARG A 191 -15.74 -13.40 0.18
CA ARG A 191 -14.99 -14.21 -0.80
C ARG A 191 -13.55 -14.41 -0.36
N ASP A 192 -13.35 -15.11 0.74
CA ASP A 192 -12.06 -15.22 1.42
C ASP A 192 -10.94 -15.83 0.57
N ALA A 193 -11.22 -16.87 -0.21
CA ALA A 193 -10.22 -17.48 -1.10
C ALA A 193 -9.74 -16.49 -2.18
N ALA A 194 -10.66 -15.71 -2.76
CA ALA A 194 -10.31 -14.67 -3.72
C ALA A 194 -9.49 -13.55 -3.06
N ALA A 195 -9.85 -13.14 -1.83
CA ALA A 195 -9.08 -12.18 -1.06
C ALA A 195 -7.65 -12.69 -0.80
N ALA A 196 -7.49 -13.94 -0.38
CA ALA A 196 -6.19 -14.57 -0.13
C ALA A 196 -5.33 -14.63 -1.39
N LEU A 197 -5.90 -15.01 -2.54
CA LEU A 197 -5.18 -15.03 -3.82
C LEU A 197 -4.75 -13.64 -4.27
N VAL A 198 -5.61 -12.63 -4.13
CA VAL A 198 -5.27 -11.24 -4.51
C VAL A 198 -4.21 -10.65 -3.58
N TRP A 199 -4.28 -10.91 -2.27
CA TRP A 199 -3.23 -10.51 -1.34
C TRP A 199 -1.94 -11.29 -1.55
N GLY A 200 -2.00 -12.57 -1.92
CA GLY A 200 -0.86 -13.36 -2.38
C GLY A 200 -0.19 -12.75 -3.61
N ALA A 201 -0.96 -12.34 -4.62
CA ALA A 201 -0.43 -11.56 -5.74
C ALA A 201 0.19 -10.23 -5.25
N GLY A 202 -0.47 -9.52 -4.35
CA GLY A 202 0.04 -8.31 -3.70
C GLY A 202 1.41 -8.52 -3.02
N THR A 203 1.61 -9.68 -2.40
CA THR A 203 2.85 -10.08 -1.74
C THR A 203 4.06 -10.08 -2.69
N THR A 204 3.85 -10.40 -3.96
CA THR A 204 4.92 -10.34 -4.98
C THR A 204 5.38 -8.92 -5.29
N PHE A 205 4.59 -7.89 -4.96
CA PHE A 205 4.99 -6.50 -5.13
C PHE A 205 5.55 -5.93 -3.83
N ARG A 206 4.94 -6.28 -2.69
CA ARG A 206 5.36 -5.84 -1.35
C ARG A 206 4.96 -6.90 -0.32
N ALA A 207 5.83 -7.16 0.66
CA ALA A 207 5.55 -8.08 1.77
C ALA A 207 4.27 -7.74 2.59
N GLN A 208 3.74 -6.52 2.44
CA GLN A 208 2.45 -6.10 3.01
C GLN A 208 1.28 -7.05 2.68
N GLY A 209 1.27 -7.71 1.51
CA GLY A 209 0.24 -8.68 1.14
C GLY A 209 0.12 -9.85 2.12
N ALA A 210 1.26 -10.35 2.62
CA ALA A 210 1.29 -11.43 3.61
C ALA A 210 0.72 -10.96 4.96
N VAL A 211 1.07 -9.73 5.36
CA VAL A 211 0.56 -9.11 6.61
C VAL A 211 -0.96 -8.89 6.52
N LEU A 212 -1.47 -8.46 5.37
CA LEU A 212 -2.90 -8.32 5.12
C LEU A 212 -3.65 -9.64 5.33
N GLY A 213 -3.17 -10.73 4.70
CA GLY A 213 -3.77 -12.06 4.85
C GLY A 213 -3.81 -12.53 6.30
N VAL A 214 -2.64 -12.55 6.97
CA VAL A 214 -2.55 -12.98 8.38
C VAL A 214 -3.43 -12.11 9.27
N GLY A 215 -3.40 -10.79 9.10
CA GLY A 215 -4.15 -9.84 9.93
C GLY A 215 -5.67 -9.97 9.75
N PHE A 216 -6.17 -9.94 8.52
CA PHE A 216 -7.61 -9.98 8.25
C PHE A 216 -8.23 -11.35 8.50
N PHE A 217 -7.57 -12.44 8.10
CA PHE A 217 -8.06 -13.79 8.39
C PHE A 217 -7.90 -14.15 9.86
N GLY A 218 -6.81 -13.71 10.51
CA GLY A 218 -6.65 -13.83 11.96
C GLY A 218 -7.77 -13.11 12.67
N TRP A 219 -8.06 -11.86 12.28
CA TRP A 219 -9.21 -11.14 12.81
C TRP A 219 -10.52 -11.89 12.56
N LYS A 220 -10.83 -12.33 11.34
CA LYS A 220 -12.11 -12.98 11.01
C LYS A 220 -12.33 -14.35 11.65
N TRP A 221 -11.32 -15.21 11.63
CA TRP A 221 -11.46 -16.62 11.96
C TRP A 221 -11.01 -16.96 13.38
N VAL A 222 -10.07 -16.17 13.93
CA VAL A 222 -9.53 -16.38 15.29
C VAL A 222 -10.16 -15.39 16.28
N LEU A 223 -10.20 -14.10 15.95
CA LEU A 223 -10.59 -13.04 16.89
C LEU A 223 -12.09 -12.69 16.85
N ARG A 224 -12.74 -12.72 15.68
CA ARG A 224 -14.11 -12.22 15.45
C ARG A 224 -15.16 -13.26 15.87
N ARG A 225 -15.59 -13.22 17.15
CA ARG A 225 -16.96 -13.53 17.65
C ARG A 225 -17.01 -13.35 19.17
N SER A 226 -18.10 -12.89 19.80
CA SER A 226 -19.37 -12.25 19.40
C SER A 226 -19.78 -11.40 20.62
N PHE A 227 -20.43 -10.26 20.38
CA PHE A 227 -20.74 -9.15 21.31
C PHE A 227 -21.71 -9.48 22.46
N ASP A 228 -21.56 -10.64 23.07
CA ASP A 228 -22.57 -11.21 23.96
C ASP A 228 -21.96 -11.69 25.28
N GLY A 229 -20.64 -11.93 25.34
CA GLY A 229 -19.94 -12.37 26.57
C GLY A 229 -20.43 -13.72 27.11
N ARG A 230 -21.05 -14.55 26.27
CA ARG A 230 -21.81 -15.75 26.67
C ARG A 230 -21.18 -17.09 26.27
N GLU A 231 -20.00 -17.10 25.64
CA GLU A 231 -19.36 -18.36 25.22
C GLU A 231 -18.63 -19.04 26.39
N SER A 232 -18.91 -20.32 26.62
CA SER A 232 -18.16 -21.15 27.56
C SER A 232 -16.75 -21.47 27.02
N ALA A 233 -15.79 -21.78 27.90
CA ALA A 233 -14.43 -22.13 27.49
C ALA A 233 -14.39 -23.27 26.45
N THR A 234 -15.27 -24.27 26.59
CA THR A 234 -15.41 -25.39 25.64
C THR A 234 -15.85 -24.93 24.24
N GLN A 235 -16.76 -23.93 24.17
CA GLN A 235 -17.21 -23.37 22.90
C GLN A 235 -16.09 -22.58 22.21
N VAL A 236 -15.28 -21.85 22.98
CA VAL A 236 -14.10 -21.13 22.47
C VAL A 236 -13.08 -22.10 21.89
N VAL A 237 -12.73 -23.17 22.62
CA VAL A 237 -11.77 -24.17 22.15
C VAL A 237 -12.28 -24.88 20.89
N ARG A 238 -13.53 -25.34 20.88
CA ARG A 238 -14.15 -25.98 19.70
C ARG A 238 -14.11 -25.07 18.48
N ARG A 239 -14.42 -23.78 18.66
CA ARG A 239 -14.38 -22.78 17.59
C ARG A 239 -12.97 -22.60 17.03
N LEU A 240 -11.97 -22.45 17.90
CA LEU A 240 -10.57 -22.31 17.48
C LEU A 240 -10.12 -23.53 16.68
N VAL A 241 -10.42 -24.75 17.15
CA VAL A 241 -10.07 -25.99 16.43
C VAL A 241 -10.69 -26.04 15.03
N VAL A 242 -11.95 -25.60 14.88
CA VAL A 242 -12.64 -25.60 13.58
C VAL A 242 -12.13 -24.49 12.63
N ASN A 243 -11.77 -23.33 13.17
CA ASN A 243 -11.41 -22.17 12.37
C ASN A 243 -9.91 -22.07 12.07
N LEU A 244 -9.04 -22.64 12.90
CA LEU A 244 -7.59 -22.56 12.75
C LEU A 244 -7.10 -23.13 11.40
N PRO A 245 -7.62 -24.25 10.86
CA PRO A 245 -7.22 -24.74 9.54
C PRO A 245 -7.57 -23.76 8.41
N ARG A 246 -8.74 -23.10 8.48
CA ARG A 246 -9.15 -22.10 7.49
C ARG A 246 -8.25 -20.86 7.56
N PHE A 247 -8.01 -20.36 8.77
CA PHE A 247 -7.08 -19.27 9.01
C PHE A 247 -5.68 -19.59 8.46
N ALA A 248 -5.13 -20.77 8.81
CA ALA A 248 -3.80 -21.20 8.40
C ALA A 248 -3.70 -21.30 6.88
N LEU A 249 -4.67 -21.96 6.23
CA LEU A 249 -4.68 -22.11 4.77
C LEU A 249 -4.74 -20.75 4.06
N LEU A 250 -5.69 -19.88 4.43
CA LEU A 250 -5.87 -18.59 3.75
C LEU A 250 -4.69 -17.62 3.99
N SER A 251 -4.13 -17.65 5.20
CA SER A 251 -2.93 -16.87 5.54
C SER A 251 -1.70 -17.39 4.80
N LEU A 252 -1.54 -18.72 4.71
CA LEU A 252 -0.47 -19.34 3.94
C LEU A 252 -0.60 -19.03 2.46
N LEU A 253 -1.80 -19.07 1.88
CA LEU A 253 -2.02 -18.67 0.48
C LEU A 253 -1.59 -17.21 0.23
N SER A 254 -1.82 -16.33 1.20
CA SER A 254 -1.41 -14.92 1.11
C SER A 254 0.11 -14.73 1.27
N ALA A 255 0.75 -15.56 2.11
CA ALA A 255 2.18 -15.48 2.41
C ALA A 255 3.08 -16.34 1.49
N ALA A 256 2.52 -17.33 0.80
CA ALA A 256 3.27 -18.32 0.03
C ALA A 256 4.19 -17.68 -1.02
N PRO A 257 3.80 -16.62 -1.77
CA PRO A 257 4.71 -15.99 -2.72
C PRO A 257 5.93 -15.33 -2.04
N PHE A 258 5.78 -14.77 -0.84
CA PHE A 258 6.91 -14.25 -0.07
C PHE A 258 7.82 -15.38 0.39
N LEU A 259 7.26 -16.45 0.96
CA LEU A 259 8.04 -17.60 1.43
C LEU A 259 8.79 -18.29 0.29
N ALA A 260 8.15 -18.45 -0.88
CA ALA A 260 8.77 -18.98 -2.08
C ALA A 260 9.92 -18.08 -2.57
N PHE A 261 9.73 -16.75 -2.56
CA PHE A 261 10.78 -15.82 -2.92
C PHE A 261 11.96 -15.85 -1.92
N GLN A 262 11.68 -15.94 -0.62
CA GLN A 262 12.73 -16.09 0.39
C GLN A 262 13.52 -17.39 0.22
N ALA A 263 12.83 -18.51 -0.08
CA ALA A 263 13.48 -19.78 -0.39
C ALA A 263 14.34 -19.70 -1.66
N TYR A 264 13.85 -19.03 -2.72
CA TYR A 264 14.63 -18.79 -3.94
C TYR A 264 15.93 -18.00 -3.66
N ILE A 265 15.84 -16.90 -2.90
CA ILE A 265 17.01 -16.08 -2.54
C ILE A 265 17.98 -16.86 -1.65
N TYR A 266 17.48 -17.68 -0.73
CA TYR A 266 18.31 -18.59 0.05
C TYR A 266 19.08 -19.57 -0.85
N MET A 267 18.40 -20.24 -1.78
CA MET A 267 19.06 -21.18 -2.70
C MET A 267 20.10 -20.50 -3.59
N LEU A 268 19.85 -19.24 -3.98
CA LEU A 268 20.74 -18.47 -4.84
C LEU A 268 22.03 -18.03 -4.14
N HIS A 269 21.97 -17.63 -2.87
CA HIS A 269 23.10 -17.03 -2.17
C HIS A 269 23.70 -17.86 -1.03
N CYS A 270 23.02 -18.92 -0.56
CA CYS A 270 23.46 -19.75 0.58
C CYS A 270 23.88 -21.17 0.17
N SER A 271 24.05 -21.46 -1.13
CA SER A 271 24.36 -22.82 -1.63
C SER A 271 25.86 -23.14 -1.77
N SER A 272 26.76 -22.16 -1.63
CA SER A 272 28.21 -22.36 -1.69
C SER A 272 28.84 -22.52 -0.30
N THR A 273 29.54 -23.64 -0.07
CA THR A 273 30.37 -23.92 1.13
C THR A 273 31.69 -23.16 1.12
N THR A 274 31.62 -21.84 0.93
CA THR A 274 32.75 -20.93 1.14
C THR A 274 32.70 -20.36 2.55
N ASP A 275 33.85 -20.16 3.20
CA ASP A 275 34.02 -19.80 4.62
C ASP A 275 33.39 -18.45 5.07
N GLU A 276 32.68 -17.73 4.19
CA GLU A 276 32.01 -16.45 4.51
C GLU A 276 30.50 -16.47 4.20
N MET A 277 29.78 -17.51 4.60
CA MET A 277 28.31 -17.49 4.53
C MET A 277 27.74 -16.34 5.37
N ARG A 278 26.80 -15.58 4.79
CA ARG A 278 26.14 -14.47 5.49
C ARG A 278 25.41 -14.97 6.74
N PRO A 279 25.32 -14.17 7.83
CA PRO A 279 24.69 -14.62 9.08
C PRO A 279 23.24 -15.08 8.93
N TRP A 280 22.48 -14.52 7.99
CA TRP A 280 21.09 -14.91 7.76
C TRP A 280 20.94 -16.27 7.06
N CYS A 281 22.00 -16.82 6.47
CA CYS A 281 22.00 -18.19 5.94
C CYS A 281 22.09 -19.23 7.06
N THR A 282 22.80 -18.93 8.15
CA THR A 282 23.08 -19.90 9.23
C THR A 282 22.28 -19.65 10.51
N GLN A 283 21.75 -18.44 10.70
CA GLN A 283 21.00 -18.06 11.90
C GLN A 283 19.49 -17.90 11.62
N GLY A 284 18.67 -18.28 12.60
CA GLY A 284 17.22 -18.08 12.55
C GLY A 284 16.50 -18.99 11.54
N LEU A 285 15.55 -18.42 10.78
CA LEU A 285 14.71 -19.15 9.83
C LEU A 285 15.24 -19.12 8.38
N GLY A 286 16.47 -18.65 8.15
CA GLY A 286 17.00 -18.53 6.79
C GLY A 286 16.35 -17.43 5.93
N LEU A 287 15.64 -16.47 6.55
CA LEU A 287 14.90 -15.42 5.84
C LEU A 287 15.79 -14.17 5.62
N SER A 288 16.10 -13.88 4.36
CA SER A 288 16.97 -12.76 3.98
C SER A 288 16.34 -11.39 4.24
N TYR A 289 15.01 -11.25 4.12
CA TYR A 289 14.33 -9.96 4.07
C TYR A 289 14.64 -9.06 5.28
N GLY A 290 14.49 -9.59 6.50
CA GLY A 290 14.73 -8.81 7.73
C GLY A 290 16.20 -8.41 7.89
N TRP A 291 17.12 -9.29 7.48
CA TRP A 291 18.55 -9.01 7.51
C TRP A 291 18.94 -7.95 6.47
N ILE A 292 18.48 -8.08 5.22
CA ILE A 292 18.76 -7.11 4.15
C ILE A 292 18.25 -5.72 4.52
N GLN A 293 17.00 -5.64 5.02
CA GLN A 293 16.39 -4.38 5.44
C GLN A 293 17.25 -3.68 6.51
N ARG A 294 17.81 -4.46 7.45
CA ARG A 294 18.64 -3.93 8.53
C ARG A 294 20.05 -3.57 8.09
N GLU A 295 20.68 -4.42 7.30
CA GLU A 295 22.10 -4.32 6.90
C GLU A 295 22.30 -3.27 5.81
N HIS A 296 21.56 -3.40 4.71
CA HIS A 296 21.75 -2.56 3.52
C HIS A 296 20.89 -1.30 3.53
N TRP A 297 19.76 -1.34 4.24
CA TRP A 297 18.78 -0.25 4.25
C TRP A 297 18.60 0.39 5.63
N ASN A 298 19.44 0.04 6.62
CA ASN A 298 19.41 0.62 7.98
C ASN A 298 18.01 0.66 8.64
N VAL A 299 17.11 -0.26 8.28
CA VAL A 299 15.76 -0.34 8.84
C VAL A 299 15.84 -0.99 10.22
N GLY A 300 15.16 -0.39 11.19
CA GLY A 300 15.06 -0.91 12.54
C GLY A 300 14.55 0.14 13.52
N PRO A 301 14.05 -0.28 14.70
CA PRO A 301 13.48 0.63 15.67
C PRO A 301 14.43 1.77 16.02
N PHE A 302 13.94 2.99 15.85
CA PHE A 302 14.61 4.27 16.13
C PHE A 302 15.94 4.52 15.41
N ARG A 303 16.37 3.65 14.49
CA ARG A 303 17.63 3.82 13.74
C ARG A 303 17.65 5.08 12.87
N TYR A 304 16.47 5.50 12.41
CA TYR A 304 16.30 6.70 11.59
C TYR A 304 16.09 7.99 12.39
N TRP A 305 15.95 7.90 13.72
CA TRP A 305 15.66 9.04 14.59
C TRP A 305 16.93 9.81 14.93
N THR A 306 17.43 10.57 13.97
CA THR A 306 18.55 11.50 14.15
C THR A 306 18.13 12.92 13.78
N LEU A 307 18.79 13.94 14.36
CA LEU A 307 18.47 15.35 14.07
C LEU A 307 18.62 15.69 12.58
N LEU A 308 19.56 15.04 11.89
CA LEU A 308 19.76 15.19 10.44
C LEU A 308 18.54 14.77 9.63
N GLN A 309 17.72 13.85 10.14
CA GLN A 309 16.53 13.36 9.44
C GLN A 309 15.28 14.20 9.71
N LEU A 310 15.35 15.22 10.57
CA LEU A 310 14.21 16.09 10.88
C LEU A 310 13.46 16.62 9.64
N PRO A 311 14.14 17.03 8.54
CA PRO A 311 13.44 17.42 7.31
C PRO A 311 12.53 16.31 6.77
N ASN A 312 12.97 15.04 6.78
CA ASN A 312 12.18 13.91 6.31
C ASN A 312 10.96 13.63 7.20
N PHE A 313 11.07 13.84 8.52
CA PHE A 313 9.91 13.80 9.42
C PHE A 313 8.90 14.91 9.11
N LEU A 314 9.38 16.13 8.84
CA LEU A 314 8.52 17.26 8.48
C LEU A 314 7.82 17.00 7.14
N LEU A 315 8.52 16.43 6.16
CA LEU A 315 7.93 16.01 4.88
C LEU A 315 6.80 14.98 5.07
N ALA A 316 7.01 13.96 5.90
CA ALA A 316 6.00 12.95 6.19
C ALA A 316 4.83 13.44 7.06
N SER A 317 5.03 14.55 7.79
CA SER A 317 4.14 14.98 8.87
C SER A 317 2.67 15.14 8.49
N PRO A 318 2.25 15.65 7.31
CA PRO A 318 0.83 15.79 7.01
C PRO A 318 0.12 14.43 6.91
N VAL A 319 0.79 13.45 6.30
CA VAL A 319 0.26 12.07 6.14
C VAL A 319 0.25 11.34 7.49
N LEU A 320 1.31 11.50 8.28
CA LEU A 320 1.39 10.90 9.62
C LEU A 320 0.35 11.50 10.55
N ALA A 321 0.17 12.82 10.54
CA ALA A 321 -0.84 13.50 11.35
C ALA A 321 -2.25 13.04 10.96
N LEU A 322 -2.56 12.95 9.66
CA LEU A 322 -3.84 12.40 9.21
C LEU A 322 -4.04 10.96 9.70
N SER A 323 -3.06 10.09 9.49
CA SER A 323 -3.12 8.67 9.84
C SER A 323 -3.27 8.45 11.36
N LEU A 324 -2.45 9.13 12.17
CA LEU A 324 -2.50 9.04 13.63
C LEU A 324 -3.78 9.67 14.19
N SER A 325 -4.26 10.78 13.63
CA SER A 325 -5.53 11.38 14.04
C SER A 325 -6.73 10.50 13.71
N ALA A 326 -6.71 9.81 12.55
CA ALA A 326 -7.72 8.84 12.17
C ALA A 326 -7.79 7.68 13.17
N SER A 327 -6.64 7.09 13.48
CA SER A 327 -6.54 6.02 14.49
C SER A 327 -6.98 6.51 15.87
N TRP A 328 -6.49 7.65 16.33
CA TRP A 328 -6.86 8.24 17.62
C TRP A 328 -8.36 8.49 17.72
N ALA A 329 -8.96 9.17 16.74
CA ALA A 329 -10.38 9.48 16.73
C ALA A 329 -11.26 8.22 16.69
N PHE A 330 -10.85 7.21 15.90
CA PHE A 330 -11.59 5.95 15.84
C PHE A 330 -11.51 5.18 17.16
N TYR A 331 -10.31 5.02 17.74
CA TYR A 331 -10.14 4.26 18.98
C TYR A 331 -10.73 4.97 20.19
N THR A 332 -10.63 6.28 20.30
CA THR A 332 -11.25 7.02 21.41
C THR A 332 -12.78 6.91 21.37
N ARG A 333 -13.38 6.95 20.18
CA ARG A 333 -14.84 6.80 20.02
C ARG A 333 -15.32 5.36 20.18
N ASN A 334 -14.54 4.38 19.72
CA ASN A 334 -14.94 2.97 19.63
C ASN A 334 -14.10 2.05 20.52
N ALA A 335 -13.49 2.58 21.60
CA ALA A 335 -12.51 1.87 22.45
C ALA A 335 -13.00 0.48 22.87
N ARG A 336 -14.25 0.40 23.33
CA ARG A 336 -14.87 -0.86 23.78
C ARG A 336 -14.97 -1.87 22.64
N VAL A 337 -15.53 -1.47 21.50
CA VAL A 337 -15.71 -2.35 20.33
C VAL A 337 -14.36 -2.84 19.83
N ALA A 338 -13.39 -1.92 19.67
CA ALA A 338 -12.05 -2.26 19.23
C ALA A 338 -11.40 -3.26 20.18
N LEU A 339 -11.43 -3.01 21.50
CA LEU A 339 -10.82 -3.87 22.51
C LEU A 339 -11.47 -5.26 22.55
N HIS A 340 -12.81 -5.34 22.59
CA HIS A 340 -13.53 -6.61 22.61
C HIS A 340 -13.32 -7.46 21.34
N SER A 341 -13.26 -6.82 20.18
CA SER A 341 -13.09 -7.54 18.91
C SER A 341 -11.66 -8.01 18.64
N THR A 342 -10.69 -7.49 19.40
CA THR A 342 -9.25 -7.74 19.18
C THR A 342 -8.63 -8.57 20.30
N LEU A 343 -9.16 -8.47 21.53
CA LEU A 343 -8.77 -9.29 22.67
C LEU A 343 -9.98 -10.06 23.23
N PRO A 344 -10.56 -11.00 22.45
CA PRO A 344 -11.79 -11.70 22.84
C PRO A 344 -11.62 -12.63 24.05
N PHE A 345 -10.38 -12.88 24.48
CA PHE A 345 -10.04 -13.74 25.61
C PHE A 345 -9.88 -12.97 26.94
N LEU A 346 -9.97 -11.64 26.92
CA LEU A 346 -9.95 -10.86 28.16
C LEU A 346 -11.29 -11.05 28.91
N PRO A 347 -11.25 -11.29 30.24
CA PRO A 347 -12.46 -11.34 31.06
C PRO A 347 -13.30 -10.08 30.88
N ALA A 348 -14.62 -10.24 30.71
CA ALA A 348 -15.54 -9.11 30.58
C ALA A 348 -15.51 -8.17 31.78
N SER A 349 -15.06 -8.64 32.96
CA SER A 349 -14.85 -7.85 34.17
C SER A 349 -13.72 -6.83 34.07
N LEU A 350 -12.72 -7.05 33.20
CA LEU A 350 -11.65 -6.10 32.91
C LEU A 350 -12.04 -5.12 31.79
N LEU A 351 -13.20 -5.32 31.18
CA LEU A 351 -13.68 -4.54 30.05
C LEU A 351 -14.80 -3.60 30.52
N PRO A 352 -14.89 -2.38 29.99
CA PRO A 352 -15.96 -1.45 30.38
C PRO A 352 -17.35 -2.04 30.14
N SER A 353 -18.24 -1.95 31.14
CA SER A 353 -19.62 -2.49 31.22
C SER A 353 -20.34 -2.78 29.90
N PRO A 354 -21.13 -3.88 29.80
CA PRO A 354 -21.83 -4.29 28.59
C PRO A 354 -22.77 -3.21 28.05
N TRP A 355 -23.00 -3.28 26.73
CA TRP A 355 -23.88 -2.40 25.96
C TRP A 355 -25.19 -2.08 26.69
N PRO A 356 -25.62 -0.80 26.76
CA PRO A 356 -27.05 -0.52 26.84
C PRO A 356 -27.67 -1.15 25.59
N THR A 357 -28.67 -2.01 25.76
CA THR A 357 -29.48 -2.50 24.64
C THR A 357 -29.90 -1.30 23.80
N PRO A 358 -29.60 -1.28 22.48
CA PRO A 358 -30.06 -0.18 21.64
C PRO A 358 -31.58 -0.06 21.79
N PRO A 359 -32.12 1.16 21.93
CA PRO A 359 -33.56 1.34 21.97
C PRO A 359 -34.17 0.70 20.71
N ARG A 360 -35.20 -0.14 20.90
CA ARG A 360 -35.92 -0.80 19.79
C ARG A 360 -36.32 0.28 18.79
N GLY A 361 -35.82 0.20 17.56
CA GLY A 361 -36.12 1.14 16.46
C GLY A 361 -34.95 1.97 15.94
N THR A 362 -33.75 1.90 16.52
CA THR A 362 -32.54 2.57 16.00
C THR A 362 -31.59 1.62 15.27
N ASP A 363 -32.07 0.76 14.38
CA ASP A 363 -31.25 -0.20 13.61
C ASP A 363 -30.40 0.45 12.49
N ARG A 364 -30.53 1.76 12.27
CA ARG A 364 -29.90 2.46 11.14
C ARG A 364 -28.38 2.70 11.21
N PRO A 365 -27.73 3.07 12.33
CA PRO A 365 -26.32 3.45 12.29
C PRO A 365 -25.35 2.27 12.15
N LEU A 366 -25.78 1.04 12.45
CA LEU A 366 -24.93 -0.16 12.40
C LEU A 366 -24.91 -0.85 11.03
N THR A 367 -25.92 -0.59 10.18
CA THR A 367 -26.11 -1.30 8.90
C THR A 367 -25.70 -0.45 7.68
N ALA A 368 -25.68 0.88 7.79
CA ALA A 368 -25.24 1.80 6.74
C ALA A 368 -24.54 3.03 7.34
N PRO A 369 -23.26 2.92 7.73
CA PRO A 369 -22.54 4.04 8.31
C PRO A 369 -22.39 5.16 7.28
N SER A 370 -22.50 6.42 7.75
CA SER A 370 -22.28 7.62 6.93
C SER A 370 -20.90 8.25 7.14
N SER A 371 -20.14 7.76 8.13
CA SER A 371 -18.81 8.25 8.50
C SER A 371 -17.90 7.08 8.87
N PRO A 372 -16.60 7.14 8.55
CA PRO A 372 -15.59 6.16 9.00
C PRO A 372 -15.59 5.97 10.52
N LEU A 373 -15.87 7.02 11.31
CA LEU A 373 -15.87 6.97 12.77
C LEU A 373 -16.99 6.10 13.35
N THR A 374 -18.09 5.89 12.62
CA THR A 374 -19.22 5.05 13.06
C THR A 374 -19.21 3.66 12.42
N ALA A 375 -18.36 3.42 11.43
CA ALA A 375 -18.26 2.16 10.71
C ALA A 375 -17.44 1.12 11.50
N LEU A 376 -18.07 0.40 12.43
CA LEU A 376 -17.40 -0.62 13.27
C LEU A 376 -16.76 -1.75 12.45
N ALA A 377 -17.22 -2.01 11.23
CA ALA A 377 -16.60 -2.95 10.30
C ALA A 377 -15.15 -2.57 9.91
N LEU A 378 -14.73 -1.33 10.19
CA LEU A 378 -13.38 -0.84 9.90
C LEU A 378 -12.34 -1.24 10.94
N VAL A 379 -12.70 -1.87 12.05
CA VAL A 379 -11.73 -2.26 13.10
C VAL A 379 -10.47 -2.97 12.56
N PRO A 380 -10.54 -4.04 11.74
CA PRO A 380 -9.34 -4.67 11.19
C PRO A 380 -8.55 -3.74 10.27
N HIS A 381 -9.22 -2.86 9.53
CA HIS A 381 -8.57 -1.85 8.68
C HIS A 381 -7.79 -0.84 9.52
N LEU A 382 -8.36 -0.37 10.63
CA LEU A 382 -7.73 0.58 11.54
C LEU A 382 -6.56 -0.04 12.30
N HIS A 383 -6.66 -1.30 12.74
CA HIS A 383 -5.54 -2.00 13.37
C HIS A 383 -4.35 -2.11 12.44
N LEU A 384 -4.58 -2.56 11.21
CA LEU A 384 -3.51 -2.65 10.23
C LEU A 384 -2.94 -1.28 9.88
N HIS A 385 -3.79 -0.28 9.65
CA HIS A 385 -3.37 1.08 9.34
C HIS A 385 -2.51 1.68 10.47
N THR A 386 -2.92 1.48 11.72
CA THR A 386 -2.17 1.94 12.90
C THR A 386 -0.84 1.22 13.02
N ALA A 387 -0.83 -0.11 12.92
CA ALA A 387 0.40 -0.91 12.99
C ALA A 387 1.40 -0.50 11.90
N LEU A 388 0.92 -0.29 10.67
CA LEU A 388 1.75 0.16 9.55
C LEU A 388 2.27 1.59 9.77
N THR A 389 1.42 2.50 10.24
CA THR A 389 1.81 3.89 10.52
C THR A 389 2.88 3.95 11.61
N LEU A 390 2.73 3.17 12.67
CA LEU A 390 3.72 3.05 13.74
C LEU A 390 5.00 2.40 13.25
N LEU A 391 4.92 1.35 12.42
CA LEU A 391 6.10 0.73 11.82
C LEU A 391 6.89 1.75 10.98
N LEU A 392 6.20 2.56 10.16
CA LEU A 392 6.82 3.59 9.34
C LEU A 392 7.46 4.70 10.18
N LEU A 393 6.77 5.13 11.24
CA LEU A 393 7.25 6.18 12.13
C LEU A 393 8.45 5.73 12.99
N LEU A 394 8.41 4.49 13.48
CA LEU A 394 9.37 4.03 14.49
C LEU A 394 10.54 3.26 13.88
N SER A 395 10.35 2.56 12.76
CA SER A 395 11.35 1.60 12.28
C SER A 395 11.82 1.79 10.84
N ALA A 396 11.08 2.53 10.01
CA ALA A 396 11.42 2.75 8.61
C ALA A 396 12.02 4.16 8.38
N HIS A 397 12.49 4.38 7.15
CA HIS A 397 12.69 5.73 6.62
C HIS A 397 11.33 6.44 6.56
N VAL A 398 11.13 7.42 7.44
CA VAL A 398 9.80 7.98 7.75
C VAL A 398 9.09 8.60 6.55
N GLN A 399 9.85 9.20 5.62
CA GLN A 399 9.34 9.85 4.41
C GLN A 399 8.54 8.88 3.54
N ILE A 400 8.88 7.57 3.57
CA ILE A 400 8.23 6.52 2.78
C ILE A 400 6.71 6.47 3.07
N ALA A 401 6.25 7.00 4.21
CA ALA A 401 4.83 7.22 4.49
C ALA A 401 4.08 7.95 3.36
N LEU A 402 4.72 8.88 2.65
CA LEU A 402 4.15 9.62 1.52
C LEU A 402 3.81 8.71 0.31
N ARG A 403 4.50 7.58 0.18
CA ARG A 403 4.22 6.53 -0.83
C ARG A 403 3.26 5.48 -0.28
N VAL A 404 3.55 4.95 0.91
CA VAL A 404 2.84 3.81 1.49
C VAL A 404 1.40 4.17 1.90
N CYS A 405 1.09 5.44 2.17
CA CYS A 405 -0.30 5.84 2.42
C CYS A 405 -1.23 5.54 1.23
N ALA A 406 -0.70 5.48 -0.01
CA ALA A 406 -1.47 5.09 -1.19
C ALA A 406 -2.04 3.68 -1.08
N THR A 407 -1.43 2.78 -0.29
CA THR A 407 -1.92 1.40 -0.16
C THR A 407 -2.93 1.22 0.97
N SER A 408 -3.30 2.28 1.71
CA SER A 408 -4.21 2.18 2.85
C SER A 408 -5.54 2.90 2.58
N PRO A 409 -6.70 2.21 2.59
CA PRO A 409 -7.98 2.87 2.34
C PRO A 409 -8.38 3.81 3.50
N VAL A 410 -7.92 3.53 4.72
CA VAL A 410 -8.19 4.34 5.92
C VAL A 410 -7.70 5.77 5.74
N ALA A 411 -6.49 5.97 5.21
CA ALA A 411 -5.96 7.30 4.94
C ALA A 411 -6.90 8.10 4.03
N TRP A 412 -7.46 7.46 3.00
CA TRP A 412 -8.34 8.11 2.03
C TRP A 412 -9.77 8.30 2.53
N TRP A 413 -10.30 7.38 3.33
CA TRP A 413 -11.61 7.56 3.96
C TRP A 413 -11.61 8.75 4.94
N PHE A 414 -10.58 8.86 5.77
CA PHE A 414 -10.46 9.99 6.71
C PHE A 414 -10.09 11.30 6.00
N ALA A 415 -9.28 11.26 4.93
CA ALA A 415 -9.08 12.42 4.06
C ALA A 415 -10.40 12.90 3.43
N ALA A 416 -11.23 11.97 2.92
CA ALA A 416 -12.52 12.29 2.34
C ALA A 416 -13.48 12.88 3.38
N GLU A 417 -13.51 12.34 4.59
CA GLU A 417 -14.31 12.88 5.70
C GLU A 417 -13.88 14.31 6.05
N LEU A 418 -12.58 14.53 6.20
CA LEU A 418 -12.01 15.84 6.50
C LEU A 418 -12.36 16.89 5.45
N VAL A 419 -12.28 16.51 4.18
CA VAL A 419 -12.58 17.39 3.04
C VAL A 419 -14.09 17.61 2.88
N GLN A 420 -14.92 16.59 3.15
CA GLN A 420 -16.38 16.69 3.08
C GLN A 420 -16.96 17.61 4.15
N GLN A 421 -16.36 17.65 5.35
CA GLN A 421 -16.76 18.56 6.44
C GLN A 421 -16.51 20.05 6.10
N ARG A 422 -15.77 20.37 5.02
CA ARG A 422 -15.44 21.74 4.57
C ARG A 422 -14.86 22.63 5.67
N GLY A 423 -14.16 22.04 6.64
CA GLY A 423 -13.42 22.75 7.68
C GLY A 423 -12.11 23.36 7.16
N ARG A 424 -11.39 24.08 8.04
CA ARG A 424 -10.05 24.62 7.74
C ARG A 424 -9.06 23.50 7.37
N ALA A 425 -9.08 22.41 8.14
CA ALA A 425 -8.20 21.26 7.91
C ALA A 425 -8.47 20.55 6.58
N GLY A 426 -9.74 20.39 6.17
CA GLY A 426 -10.10 19.81 4.88
C GLY A 426 -9.60 20.64 3.70
N ARG A 427 -9.78 21.96 3.75
CA ARG A 427 -9.22 22.88 2.73
C ARG A 427 -7.69 22.85 2.70
N ALA A 428 -7.04 22.74 3.86
CA ALA A 428 -5.59 22.64 3.95
C ALA A 428 -5.08 21.33 3.32
N TRP A 429 -5.74 20.19 3.61
CA TRP A 429 -5.41 18.90 3.01
C TRP A 429 -5.57 18.91 1.49
N GLU A 430 -6.69 19.43 0.97
CA GLU A 430 -6.93 19.53 -0.47
C GLU A 430 -5.85 20.38 -1.17
N ARG A 431 -5.46 21.51 -0.58
CA ARG A 431 -4.35 22.34 -1.08
C ARG A 431 -3.03 21.60 -1.04
N TYR A 432 -2.75 20.92 0.07
CA TYR A 432 -1.53 20.14 0.27
C TYR A 432 -1.38 19.09 -0.84
N VAL A 433 -2.34 18.18 -1.03
CA VAL A 433 -2.22 17.11 -2.04
C VAL A 433 -2.15 17.65 -3.48
N THR A 434 -2.79 18.79 -3.75
CA THR A 434 -2.74 19.44 -5.06
C THR A 434 -1.35 20.01 -5.36
N TRP A 435 -0.80 20.81 -4.44
CA TRP A 435 0.50 21.47 -4.61
C TRP A 435 1.68 20.53 -4.40
N TRP A 436 1.63 19.71 -3.36
CA TRP A 436 2.71 18.79 -3.02
C TRP A 436 3.00 17.82 -4.16
N GLY A 437 1.97 17.32 -4.85
CA GLY A 437 2.22 16.44 -6.00
C GLY A 437 3.00 17.09 -7.14
N TRP A 438 3.00 18.43 -7.28
CA TRP A 438 3.89 19.14 -8.21
C TRP A 438 5.31 19.29 -7.66
N VAL A 439 5.42 19.63 -6.38
CA VAL A 439 6.71 19.70 -5.68
C VAL A 439 7.41 18.34 -5.75
N ALA A 440 6.72 17.26 -5.41
CA ALA A 440 7.21 15.89 -5.49
C ALA A 440 7.65 15.51 -6.92
N THR A 441 6.91 15.94 -7.96
CA THR A 441 7.34 15.74 -9.36
C THR A 441 8.63 16.51 -9.67
N GLY A 442 8.77 17.74 -9.20
CA GLY A 442 10.01 18.51 -9.36
C GLY A 442 11.19 17.86 -8.65
N LEU A 443 11.04 17.51 -7.37
CA LEU A 443 12.06 16.81 -6.58
C LEU A 443 12.46 15.50 -7.26
N TRP A 444 11.48 14.70 -7.71
CA TRP A 444 11.73 13.47 -8.45
C TRP A 444 12.55 13.74 -9.72
N ALA A 445 12.16 14.75 -10.51
CA ALA A 445 12.79 15.13 -11.78
C ALA A 445 14.22 15.67 -11.63
N VAL A 446 14.67 16.01 -10.42
CA VAL A 446 16.07 16.38 -10.13
C VAL A 446 16.82 15.41 -9.20
N PHE A 447 16.25 14.23 -8.93
CA PHE A 447 16.86 13.16 -8.10
C PHE A 447 16.97 13.54 -6.62
N LEU A 448 16.06 14.39 -6.14
CA LEU A 448 15.90 14.68 -4.72
C LEU A 448 14.78 13.82 -4.13
N PRO A 449 14.88 13.43 -2.84
CA PRO A 449 13.92 12.55 -2.19
C PRO A 449 12.52 13.20 -2.25
N PRO A 450 11.61 12.65 -3.07
CA PRO A 450 10.27 13.22 -3.24
C PRO A 450 9.29 12.70 -2.19
N ALA A 451 9.71 11.64 -1.49
CA ALA A 451 9.02 10.84 -0.51
C ALA A 451 9.97 9.83 0.11
#